data_AF-A0A016TIQ4-F1
#
_entry.id   AF-A0A016TIQ4-F1
#
_cell.length_a   1.000
_cell.length_b   1.000
_cell.length_c   1.000
_cell.angle_alpha   90.00
_cell.angle_beta   90.00
_cell.angle_gamma   90.00
#
_symmetry.space_group_name_H-M   'P 1'
#
loop_
_entity.id
_entity.type
_entity.pdbx_description
1 polymer ?
#
loop_
_entity_poly.entity_id
_entity_poly.type
_entity_poly.pdbx_seq_one_letter_code
_entity_poly.pdbx_strand_id
1 'polypeptide(L)'
;MWSPRLASIASRVPLLVGRRHLLSKAFALENEWTSRLAELTKLGLGGDYEWIGAVQKKFIGGGVASAIDVDAAVCIAEQKDQVDDIVDLVYKLRHSENAADLPESAEYALIRLLLRYDPSFLFKLASDPINYGVFMNEHAACLAIDHFIEKKDFAGAARLSAWVMQQEMTDNELLNLLVLYSCSKWAELPAEEQVMPSETAEDEDVNDDDMVRFVICVSGSCSTDMSILNMFASDAAT
;
A
#
# COMPACT_ATOMS: atom_id res chain seq x y z
N MET A 1 62.97 24.82 36.77
CA MET A 1 61.65 25.47 36.59
C MET A 1 61.29 25.34 35.11
N TRP A 2 60.38 24.43 34.77
CA TRP A 2 59.91 24.23 33.38
C TRP A 2 58.53 24.86 33.22
N SER A 3 58.34 25.62 32.15
CA SER A 3 57.07 26.28 31.79
C SER A 3 55.98 25.28 31.40
N PRO A 4 54.68 25.59 31.64
CA PRO A 4 53.59 24.81 31.11
C PRO A 4 53.26 25.29 29.68
N ARG A 5 53.33 24.40 28.69
CA ARG A 5 52.64 24.57 27.42
C ARG A 5 51.29 23.86 27.51
N LEU A 6 50.23 24.63 27.76
CA LEU A 6 48.86 24.17 27.53
C LEU A 6 48.57 24.33 26.03
N ALA A 7 48.67 23.22 25.29
CA ALA A 7 48.16 23.13 23.94
C ALA A 7 46.66 22.80 24.01
N SER A 8 45.81 23.79 23.74
CA SER A 8 44.38 23.58 23.50
C SER A 8 44.21 22.92 22.14
N ILE A 9 44.00 21.60 22.13
CA ILE A 9 43.57 20.86 20.94
C ILE A 9 42.06 21.07 20.83
N ALA A 10 41.65 22.15 20.17
CA ALA A 10 40.29 22.29 19.68
C ALA A 10 40.16 21.38 18.45
N SER A 11 39.65 20.17 18.65
CA SER A 11 39.24 19.30 17.56
C SER A 11 38.09 19.95 16.81
N ARG A 12 38.39 20.55 15.66
CA ARG A 12 37.36 20.91 14.67
C ARG A 12 36.88 19.63 14.02
N VAL A 13 35.88 18.99 14.62
CA VAL A 13 35.10 17.96 13.92
C VAL A 13 34.32 18.68 12.82
N PRO A 14 34.54 18.38 11.53
CA PRO A 14 33.69 18.91 10.50
C PRO A 14 32.29 18.33 10.74
N LEU A 15 31.33 19.21 11.06
CA LEU A 15 29.91 18.87 10.99
C LEU A 15 29.61 18.62 9.52
N LEU A 16 29.78 17.37 9.09
CA LEU A 16 29.12 16.88 7.89
C LEU A 16 27.63 17.03 8.16
N VAL A 17 27.04 18.08 7.59
CA VAL A 17 25.58 18.26 7.49
C VAL A 17 25.10 17.22 6.47
N GLY A 18 25.16 15.95 6.86
CA GLY A 18 24.47 14.89 6.16
C GLY A 18 23.00 15.03 6.49
N ARG A 19 22.16 15.26 5.47
CA ARG A 19 20.72 15.00 5.61
C ARG A 19 20.57 13.51 5.94
N ARG A 20 20.29 13.20 7.21
CA ARG A 20 19.86 11.86 7.61
C ARG A 20 18.45 11.69 7.07
N HIS A 21 18.32 10.94 5.98
CA HIS A 21 17.05 10.35 5.58
C HIS A 21 16.80 9.22 6.59
N LEU A 22 15.55 9.03 7.03
CA LEU A 22 15.23 8.06 8.09
C LEU A 22 15.64 6.65 7.65
N LEU A 23 15.36 6.30 6.40
CA LEU A 23 15.84 5.10 5.76
C LEU A 23 17.03 5.38 4.85
N SER A 24 17.86 4.35 4.67
CA SER A 24 18.93 4.40 3.68
C SER A 24 18.37 4.09 2.30
N LYS A 25 18.96 4.65 1.24
CA LYS A 25 18.57 4.33 -0.15
C LYS A 25 18.68 2.85 -0.50
N ALA A 26 19.51 2.09 0.22
CA ALA A 26 19.63 0.65 0.04
C ALA A 26 18.40 -0.13 0.54
N PHE A 27 17.61 0.46 1.44
CA PHE A 27 16.38 -0.17 1.96
C PHE A 27 15.32 -0.39 0.87
N ALA A 28 15.35 0.43 -0.20
CA ALA A 28 14.47 0.27 -1.36
C ALA A 28 14.77 -1.00 -2.18
N LEU A 29 15.92 -1.65 -1.99
CA LEU A 29 16.28 -2.90 -2.70
C LEU A 29 16.06 -2.83 -4.21
N GLU A 30 16.39 -1.69 -4.82
CA GLU A 30 16.07 -1.43 -6.22
C GLU A 30 16.85 -2.37 -7.16
N ASN A 31 18.07 -2.75 -6.78
CA ASN A 31 18.88 -3.69 -7.56
C ASN A 31 18.27 -5.09 -7.55
N GLU A 32 17.80 -5.55 -6.39
CA GLU A 32 17.15 -6.85 -6.24
C GLU A 32 15.80 -6.86 -6.97
N TRP A 33 15.03 -5.77 -6.86
CA TRP A 33 13.75 -5.61 -7.54
C TRP A 33 13.89 -5.62 -9.07
N THR A 34 14.82 -4.83 -9.61
CA THR A 34 15.09 -4.83 -11.06
C THR A 34 15.67 -6.14 -11.56
N SER A 35 16.48 -6.85 -10.76
CA SER A 35 16.94 -8.20 -11.11
C SER A 35 15.78 -9.19 -11.22
N ARG A 36 14.81 -9.11 -10.30
CA ARG A 36 13.58 -9.93 -10.34
C ARG A 36 12.76 -9.64 -11.60
N LEU A 37 12.54 -8.37 -11.93
CA LEU A 37 11.80 -7.98 -13.14
C LEU A 37 12.45 -8.55 -14.40
N ALA A 38 13.78 -8.46 -14.50
CA ALA A 38 14.54 -9.02 -15.61
C ALA A 38 14.41 -10.56 -15.72
N GLU A 39 14.18 -11.27 -14.62
CA GLU A 39 13.89 -12.72 -14.63
C GLU A 39 12.46 -13.00 -15.10
N LEU A 40 11.48 -12.19 -14.68
CA LEU A 40 10.10 -12.32 -15.13
C LEU A 40 9.98 -12.10 -16.64
N THR A 41 10.69 -11.12 -17.21
CA THR A 41 10.74 -10.90 -18.65
C THR A 41 11.32 -12.10 -19.41
N LYS A 42 12.30 -12.81 -18.82
CA LYS A 42 12.90 -14.02 -19.44
C LYS A 42 11.94 -15.20 -19.46
N LEU A 43 10.96 -15.26 -18.57
CA LEU A 43 9.96 -16.33 -18.52
C LEU A 43 8.97 -16.27 -19.68
N GLY A 44 9.07 -15.27 -20.58
CA GLY A 44 8.22 -15.18 -21.76
C GLY A 44 6.78 -14.79 -21.44
N LEU A 45 6.53 -14.34 -20.21
CA LEU A 45 5.41 -13.46 -19.91
C LEU A 45 5.73 -12.18 -20.68
N GLY A 46 5.08 -12.02 -21.84
CA GLY A 46 5.47 -11.10 -22.91
C GLY A 46 5.87 -9.71 -22.41
N GLY A 47 6.93 -9.17 -23.01
CA GLY A 47 7.35 -7.79 -22.78
C GLY A 47 6.23 -6.84 -23.21
N ASP A 48 5.88 -5.93 -22.32
CA ASP A 48 4.88 -4.89 -22.50
C ASP A 48 3.43 -5.40 -22.64
N TYR A 49 2.50 -4.44 -22.61
CA TYR A 49 1.04 -4.46 -22.44
C TYR A 49 0.21 -5.68 -22.92
N GLU A 50 0.77 -6.59 -23.74
CA GLU A 50 0.15 -7.80 -24.25
C GLU A 50 -0.39 -8.73 -23.16
N TRP A 51 0.38 -9.00 -22.10
CA TRP A 51 -0.09 -9.87 -21.00
C TRP A 51 -1.25 -9.23 -20.24
N ILE A 52 -1.14 -7.94 -19.92
CA ILE A 52 -2.19 -7.15 -19.26
C ILE A 52 -3.50 -7.23 -20.08
N GLY A 53 -3.42 -6.97 -21.39
CA GLY A 53 -4.57 -7.07 -22.28
C GLY A 53 -5.13 -8.50 -22.43
N ALA A 54 -4.30 -9.54 -22.31
CA ALA A 54 -4.75 -10.93 -22.31
C ALA A 54 -5.52 -11.28 -21.03
N VAL A 55 -5.08 -10.78 -19.87
CA VAL A 55 -5.79 -10.95 -18.59
C VAL A 55 -7.10 -10.15 -18.58
N GLN A 56 -7.10 -8.91 -19.07
CA GLN A 56 -8.32 -8.12 -19.20
C GLN A 56 -9.40 -8.84 -20.03
N LYS A 57 -9.00 -9.50 -21.13
CA LYS A 57 -9.93 -10.29 -21.95
C LYS A 57 -10.57 -11.46 -21.20
N LYS A 58 -9.93 -12.00 -20.17
CA LYS A 58 -10.50 -13.08 -19.34
C LYS A 58 -11.69 -12.61 -18.52
N PHE A 59 -11.76 -11.32 -18.19
CA PHE A 59 -12.89 -10.71 -17.50
C PHE A 59 -14.04 -10.31 -18.43
N ILE A 60 -13.84 -10.34 -19.76
CA ILE A 60 -14.90 -10.02 -20.72
C ILE A 60 -15.92 -11.16 -20.78
N GLY A 61 -17.21 -10.81 -20.70
CA GLY A 61 -18.30 -11.77 -20.84
C GLY A 61 -18.57 -12.63 -19.59
N GLY A 62 -18.22 -12.13 -18.40
CA GLY A 62 -18.46 -12.80 -17.12
C GLY A 62 -17.44 -13.91 -16.79
N GLY A 63 -16.32 -13.96 -17.51
CA GLY A 63 -15.21 -14.85 -17.16
C GLY A 63 -14.45 -14.35 -15.93
N VAL A 64 -13.79 -15.28 -15.24
CA VAL A 64 -12.95 -14.98 -14.07
C VAL A 64 -11.49 -15.30 -14.41
N ALA A 65 -10.58 -14.36 -14.14
CA ALA A 65 -9.14 -14.61 -14.27
C ALA A 65 -8.60 -15.34 -13.03
N SER A 66 -7.52 -16.11 -13.22
CA SER A 66 -6.78 -16.67 -12.08
C SER A 66 -6.05 -15.55 -11.34
N ALA A 67 -5.98 -15.63 -10.01
CA ALA A 67 -5.22 -14.67 -9.21
C ALA A 67 -3.72 -14.64 -9.59
N ILE A 68 -3.17 -15.76 -10.05
CA ILE A 68 -1.78 -15.86 -10.54
C ILE A 68 -1.59 -15.08 -11.85
N ASP A 69 -2.62 -15.07 -12.72
CA ASP A 69 -2.55 -14.30 -13.97
C ASP A 69 -2.51 -12.80 -13.69
N VAL A 70 -3.31 -12.35 -12.71
CA VAL A 70 -3.33 -10.97 -12.23
C VAL A 70 -2.02 -10.61 -11.55
N ASP A 71 -1.48 -11.46 -10.66
CA ASP A 71 -0.16 -11.26 -10.05
C ASP A 71 0.95 -11.07 -11.07
N ALA A 72 1.00 -11.93 -12.10
CA ALA A 72 1.96 -11.80 -13.19
C ALA A 72 1.78 -10.47 -13.93
N ALA A 73 0.54 -10.01 -14.16
CA ALA A 73 0.28 -8.72 -14.81
C ALA A 73 0.75 -7.54 -13.96
N VAL A 74 0.45 -7.54 -12.66
CA VAL A 74 0.89 -6.49 -11.73
C VAL A 74 2.41 -6.47 -11.61
N CYS A 75 3.04 -7.64 -11.51
CA CYS A 75 4.49 -7.75 -11.37
C CYS A 75 5.28 -7.30 -12.61
N ILE A 76 4.71 -7.39 -13.81
CA ILE A 76 5.38 -7.00 -15.07
C ILE A 76 5.10 -5.53 -15.41
N ALA A 77 4.08 -4.92 -14.81
CA ALA A 77 3.75 -3.53 -15.07
C ALA A 77 4.90 -2.60 -14.64
N GLU A 78 5.37 -1.80 -15.59
CA GLU A 78 6.45 -0.85 -15.40
C GLU A 78 6.12 0.55 -15.88
N GLN A 79 5.08 0.72 -16.70
CA GLN A 79 4.77 1.98 -17.39
C GLN A 79 3.58 2.71 -16.74
N LYS A 80 3.53 4.04 -16.91
CA LYS A 80 2.50 4.88 -16.28
C LYS A 80 1.10 4.62 -16.84
N ASP A 81 0.99 4.39 -18.14
CA ASP A 81 -0.25 4.09 -18.85
C ASP A 81 -0.88 2.77 -18.44
N GLN A 82 -0.12 1.87 -17.82
CA GLN A 82 -0.60 0.58 -17.31
C GLN A 82 -1.27 0.68 -15.93
N VAL A 83 -1.09 1.79 -15.19
CA VAL A 83 -1.52 1.89 -13.79
C VAL A 83 -3.02 1.69 -13.65
N ASP A 84 -3.81 2.40 -14.46
CA ASP A 84 -5.27 2.34 -14.40
C ASP A 84 -5.81 0.94 -14.75
N ASP A 85 -5.22 0.30 -15.77
CA ASP A 85 -5.56 -1.07 -16.17
C ASP A 85 -5.25 -2.09 -15.09
N ILE A 86 -4.12 -1.94 -14.42
CA ILE A 86 -3.71 -2.82 -13.32
C ILE A 86 -4.63 -2.66 -12.12
N VAL A 87 -5.00 -1.43 -11.77
CA VAL A 87 -5.96 -1.15 -10.69
C VAL A 87 -7.32 -1.76 -11.01
N ASP A 88 -7.80 -1.61 -12.24
CA ASP A 88 -9.06 -2.22 -12.71
C ASP A 88 -9.02 -3.75 -12.66
N LEU A 89 -7.90 -4.38 -13.03
CA LEU A 89 -7.72 -5.83 -12.91
C LEU A 89 -7.81 -6.31 -11.45
N VAL A 90 -7.19 -5.60 -10.51
CA VAL A 90 -7.24 -5.92 -9.09
C VAL A 90 -8.67 -5.74 -8.54
N TYR A 91 -9.33 -4.65 -8.90
CA TYR A 91 -10.73 -4.40 -8.55
C TYR A 91 -11.66 -5.51 -9.06
N LYS A 92 -11.52 -5.94 -10.31
CA LYS A 92 -12.30 -7.03 -10.90
C LYS A 92 -12.01 -8.38 -10.25
N LEU A 93 -10.75 -8.67 -9.93
CA LEU A 93 -10.40 -9.89 -9.22
C LEU A 93 -11.04 -9.92 -7.83
N ARG A 94 -11.10 -8.77 -7.14
CA ARG A 94 -11.73 -8.65 -5.82
C ARG A 94 -13.24 -8.92 -5.87
N HIS A 95 -13.90 -8.61 -6.99
CA HIS A 95 -15.31 -8.91 -7.25
C HIS A 95 -15.52 -10.29 -7.90
N SER A 96 -14.57 -11.22 -7.71
CA SER A 96 -14.65 -12.59 -8.24
C SER A 96 -14.46 -13.63 -7.14
N GLU A 97 -14.75 -14.90 -7.46
CA GLU A 97 -14.57 -16.03 -6.53
C GLU A 97 -13.11 -16.20 -6.07
N ASN A 98 -12.14 -15.73 -6.87
CA ASN A 98 -10.70 -15.85 -6.61
C ASN A 98 -10.14 -14.68 -5.77
N ALA A 99 -10.99 -13.84 -5.18
CA ALA A 99 -10.58 -12.66 -4.44
C ALA A 99 -9.62 -12.94 -3.27
N ALA A 100 -9.75 -14.10 -2.63
CA ALA A 100 -8.90 -14.51 -1.50
C ALA A 100 -7.53 -15.07 -1.94
N ASP A 101 -7.36 -15.37 -3.22
CA ASP A 101 -6.16 -16.04 -3.75
C ASP A 101 -5.12 -15.04 -4.30
N LEU A 102 -5.35 -13.73 -4.16
CA LEU A 102 -4.38 -12.71 -4.57
C LEU A 102 -3.11 -12.84 -3.71
N PRO A 103 -1.94 -13.07 -4.31
CA PRO A 103 -0.71 -13.25 -3.56
C PRO A 103 -0.14 -11.91 -3.09
N GLU A 104 0.60 -11.95 -1.98
CA GLU A 104 1.31 -10.80 -1.40
C GLU A 104 2.32 -10.15 -2.37
N SER A 105 2.81 -10.90 -3.37
CA SER A 105 3.69 -10.36 -4.41
C SER A 105 3.00 -9.32 -5.28
N ALA A 106 1.71 -9.52 -5.58
CA ALA A 106 0.92 -8.61 -6.38
C ALA A 106 0.68 -7.31 -5.60
N GLU A 107 0.31 -7.42 -4.32
CA GLU A 107 0.11 -6.26 -3.44
C GLU A 107 1.39 -5.42 -3.34
N TYR A 108 2.53 -6.08 -3.12
CA TYR A 108 3.83 -5.42 -3.06
C TYR A 108 4.21 -4.73 -4.37
N ALA A 109 4.01 -5.40 -5.50
CA ALA A 109 4.28 -4.86 -6.83
C ALA A 109 3.38 -3.65 -7.15
N LEU A 110 2.09 -3.73 -6.81
CA LEU A 110 1.13 -2.65 -6.99
C LEU A 110 1.54 -1.41 -6.21
N ILE A 111 1.90 -1.56 -4.92
CA ILE A 111 2.32 -0.42 -4.09
C ILE A 111 3.56 0.25 -4.69
N ARG A 112 4.55 -0.53 -5.16
CA ARG A 112 5.73 0.03 -5.83
C ARG A 112 5.38 0.77 -7.13
N LEU A 113 4.47 0.22 -7.93
CA LEU A 113 4.01 0.87 -9.17
C LEU A 113 3.32 2.20 -8.87
N LEU A 114 2.43 2.24 -7.88
CA LEU A 114 1.74 3.44 -7.43
C LEU A 114 2.70 4.48 -6.88
N LEU A 115 3.67 4.09 -6.03
CA LEU A 115 4.68 5.02 -5.51
C LEU A 115 5.48 5.71 -6.62
N ARG A 116 5.70 5.03 -7.75
CA ARG A 116 6.45 5.56 -8.89
C ARG A 116 5.63 6.55 -9.74
N TYR A 117 4.33 6.30 -9.93
CA TYR A 117 3.52 7.01 -10.93
C TYR A 117 2.34 7.80 -10.36
N ASP A 118 1.62 7.24 -9.39
CA ASP A 118 0.47 7.87 -8.75
C ASP A 118 0.37 7.52 -7.26
N PRO A 119 1.14 8.21 -6.39
CA PRO A 119 1.15 7.92 -4.96
C PRO A 119 -0.14 8.36 -4.25
N SER A 120 -0.95 9.24 -4.85
CA SER A 120 -2.21 9.71 -4.26
C SER A 120 -3.24 8.59 -4.18
N PHE A 121 -3.23 7.67 -5.14
CA PHE A 121 -4.11 6.51 -5.18
C PHE A 121 -3.96 5.60 -3.95
N LEU A 122 -2.81 5.63 -3.25
CA LEU A 122 -2.63 4.91 -1.99
C LEU A 122 -3.61 5.38 -0.92
N PHE A 123 -4.03 6.65 -0.93
CA PHE A 123 -5.06 7.16 -0.03
C PHE A 123 -6.44 6.63 -0.38
N LYS A 124 -6.72 6.39 -1.66
CA LYS A 124 -7.95 5.72 -2.10
C LYS A 124 -7.97 4.27 -1.63
N LEU A 125 -6.88 3.52 -1.82
CA LEU A 125 -6.74 2.15 -1.30
C LEU A 125 -6.91 2.10 0.23
N ALA A 126 -6.34 3.09 0.94
CA ALA A 126 -6.49 3.20 2.40
C ALA A 126 -7.90 3.59 2.86
N SER A 127 -8.72 4.17 1.98
CA SER A 127 -10.08 4.60 2.29
C SER A 127 -11.12 3.55 1.89
N ASP A 128 -10.80 2.72 0.90
CA ASP A 128 -11.67 1.65 0.38
C ASP A 128 -10.94 0.30 0.30
N PRO A 129 -10.59 -0.31 1.45
CA PRO A 129 -9.94 -1.62 1.45
C PRO A 129 -10.87 -2.77 1.04
N ILE A 130 -12.19 -2.55 1.04
CA ILE A 130 -13.18 -3.61 0.77
C ILE A 130 -13.22 -3.91 -0.73
N ASN A 131 -13.30 -2.87 -1.56
CA ASN A 131 -13.48 -3.02 -3.00
C ASN A 131 -12.18 -3.36 -3.74
N TYR A 132 -11.02 -2.92 -3.25
CA TYR A 132 -9.73 -3.26 -3.85
C TYR A 132 -9.07 -4.49 -3.21
N GLY A 133 -9.27 -4.70 -1.91
CA GLY A 133 -8.72 -5.86 -1.20
C GLY A 133 -7.19 -5.92 -1.16
N VAL A 134 -6.51 -4.77 -1.24
CA VAL A 134 -5.04 -4.66 -1.21
C VAL A 134 -4.59 -4.25 0.18
N PHE A 135 -3.71 -5.03 0.78
CA PHE A 135 -3.09 -4.71 2.07
C PHE A 135 -1.60 -4.46 1.91
N MET A 136 -1.00 -3.70 2.83
CA MET A 136 0.42 -3.37 2.72
C MET A 136 1.23 -4.39 3.53
N ASN A 137 2.29 -4.91 2.93
CA ASN A 137 3.31 -5.62 3.69
C ASN A 137 4.17 -4.63 4.49
N GLU A 138 4.80 -5.09 5.58
CA GLU A 138 5.64 -4.24 6.44
C GLU A 138 6.70 -3.43 5.68
N HIS A 139 7.37 -4.09 4.72
CA HIS A 139 8.40 -3.44 3.90
C HIS A 139 7.81 -2.40 2.96
N ALA A 140 6.69 -2.72 2.29
CA ALA A 140 5.98 -1.78 1.43
C ALA A 140 5.44 -0.57 2.21
N ALA A 141 4.93 -0.79 3.43
CA ALA A 141 4.49 0.28 4.31
C ALA A 141 5.66 1.21 4.70
N CYS A 142 6.82 0.65 5.03
CA CYS A 142 8.04 1.45 5.28
C CYS A 142 8.42 2.30 4.07
N LEU A 143 8.42 1.73 2.86
CA LEU A 143 8.73 2.46 1.63
C LEU A 143 7.72 3.58 1.35
N ALA A 144 6.43 3.28 1.53
CA ALA A 144 5.37 4.23 1.26
C ALA A 144 5.45 5.42 2.22
N ILE A 145 5.57 5.18 3.52
CA ILE A 145 5.69 6.23 4.54
C ILE A 145 6.96 7.08 4.31
N ASP A 146 8.10 6.43 4.06
CA ASP A 146 9.37 7.14 3.82
C ASP A 146 9.30 8.05 2.59
N HIS A 147 8.66 7.59 1.50
CA HIS A 147 8.47 8.39 0.29
C HIS A 147 7.69 9.70 0.55
N PHE A 148 6.64 9.69 1.37
CA PHE A 148 5.91 10.91 1.74
C PHE A 148 6.70 11.79 2.72
N ILE A 149 7.46 11.19 3.65
CA ILE A 149 8.37 11.92 4.54
C ILE A 149 9.47 12.65 3.74
N GLU A 150 10.06 12.00 2.74
CA GLU A 150 11.07 12.61 1.86
C GLU A 150 10.50 13.81 1.08
N LYS A 151 9.24 13.71 0.65
CA LYS A 151 8.49 14.80 0.01
C LYS A 151 8.00 15.88 0.97
N LYS A 152 8.20 15.71 2.28
CA LYS A 152 7.69 16.56 3.38
C LYS A 152 6.17 16.66 3.44
N ASP A 153 5.47 15.68 2.87
CA ASP A 153 4.03 15.56 3.01
C ASP A 153 3.71 14.71 4.24
N PHE A 154 3.70 15.38 5.40
CA PHE A 154 3.45 14.70 6.68
C PHE A 154 1.98 14.32 6.87
N ALA A 155 1.05 14.99 6.18
CA ALA A 155 -0.37 14.63 6.19
C ALA A 155 -0.59 13.30 5.46
N GLY A 156 -0.02 13.15 4.26
CA GLY A 156 -0.01 11.89 3.53
C GLY A 156 0.67 10.76 4.31
N ALA A 157 1.86 11.02 4.86
CA ALA A 157 2.57 10.04 5.68
C ALA A 157 1.74 9.58 6.89
N ALA A 158 1.10 10.51 7.58
CA ALA A 158 0.28 10.17 8.75
C ALA A 158 -1.04 9.46 8.38
N ARG A 159 -1.62 9.72 7.19
CA ARG A 159 -2.75 8.94 6.67
C ARG A 159 -2.37 7.48 6.43
N LEU A 160 -1.21 7.23 5.82
CA LEU A 160 -0.71 5.87 5.61
C LEU A 160 -0.36 5.19 6.94
N SER A 161 0.21 5.93 7.88
CA SER A 161 0.44 5.44 9.24
C SER A 161 -0.84 5.05 9.96
N ALA A 162 -1.92 5.82 9.80
CA ALA A 162 -3.24 5.43 10.30
C ALA A 162 -3.74 4.13 9.64
N TRP A 163 -3.47 3.94 8.35
CA TRP A 163 -3.83 2.69 7.65
C TRP A 163 -3.02 1.49 8.15
N VAL A 164 -1.72 1.65 8.42
CA VAL A 164 -0.87 0.65 9.07
C VAL A 164 -1.41 0.28 10.45
N MET A 165 -1.83 1.28 11.23
CA MET A 165 -2.43 1.06 12.55
C MET A 165 -3.78 0.33 12.47
N GLN A 166 -4.61 0.63 11.45
CA GLN A 166 -5.88 -0.07 11.20
C GLN A 166 -5.68 -1.55 10.85
N GLN A 167 -4.56 -1.90 10.23
CA GLN A 167 -4.17 -3.28 9.94
C GLN A 167 -3.49 -3.99 11.12
N GLU A 168 -3.34 -3.30 12.27
CA GLU A 168 -2.68 -3.81 13.49
C GLU A 168 -1.23 -4.31 13.28
N MET A 169 -0.54 -3.82 12.24
CA MET A 169 0.85 -4.18 11.94
C MET A 169 1.83 -3.55 12.92
N THR A 170 2.08 -4.24 14.04
CA THR A 170 2.91 -3.73 15.16
C THR A 170 4.13 -4.59 15.47
N ASP A 171 4.37 -5.65 14.69
CA ASP A 171 5.47 -6.59 14.91
C ASP A 171 6.85 -5.98 14.63
N ASN A 172 6.94 -5.06 13.66
CA ASN A 172 8.20 -4.50 13.20
C ASN A 172 8.54 -3.18 13.90
N GLU A 173 9.64 -3.17 14.68
CA GLU A 173 10.12 -1.98 15.39
C GLU A 173 10.42 -0.79 14.46
N LEU A 174 10.95 -1.05 13.25
CA LEU A 174 11.29 0.01 12.30
C LEU A 174 10.03 0.70 11.78
N LEU A 175 9.02 -0.09 11.41
CA LEU A 175 7.73 0.43 10.96
C LEU A 175 7.05 1.24 12.06
N ASN A 176 7.06 0.74 13.29
CA ASN A 176 6.52 1.45 14.45
C ASN A 176 7.21 2.81 14.67
N LEU A 177 8.53 2.87 14.53
CA LEU A 177 9.27 4.13 14.65
C LEU A 177 8.92 5.12 13.53
N LEU A 178 8.76 4.65 12.29
CA LEU A 178 8.33 5.49 11.16
C LEU A 178 6.91 6.03 11.35
N VAL A 179 5.99 5.17 11.79
CA VAL A 179 4.61 5.53 12.13
C VAL A 179 4.60 6.63 13.20
N LEU A 180 5.27 6.41 14.33
CA LEU A 180 5.34 7.40 15.40
C LEU A 180 6.00 8.71 14.96
N TYR A 181 7.06 8.63 14.15
CA TYR A 181 7.72 9.81 13.60
C TYR A 181 6.77 10.63 12.72
N SER A 182 6.05 9.97 11.80
CA SER A 182 5.10 10.64 10.90
C SER A 182 3.96 11.31 11.68
N CYS A 183 3.37 10.61 12.67
CA CYS A 183 2.31 11.15 13.51
C CYS A 183 2.81 12.33 14.36
N SER A 184 4.02 12.25 14.91
CA SER A 184 4.62 13.36 15.67
C SER A 184 4.86 14.58 14.77
N LYS A 185 5.31 14.37 13.53
CA LYS A 185 5.54 15.47 12.58
C LYS A 185 4.23 16.11 12.13
N TRP A 186 3.19 15.30 11.93
CA TRP A 186 1.86 15.80 11.63
C TRP A 186 1.28 16.63 12.79
N ALA A 187 1.47 16.19 14.05
CA ALA A 187 1.02 16.95 15.22
C ALA A 187 1.76 18.29 15.42
N GLU A 188 2.98 18.43 14.90
CA GLU A 188 3.73 19.70 14.90
C GLU A 188 3.23 20.71 13.83
N LEU A 189 2.42 20.27 12.86
CA LEU A 189 1.90 21.15 11.81
C LEU A 189 0.91 22.19 12.37
N PRO A 190 0.76 23.36 11.72
CA PRO A 190 -0.30 24.30 12.02
C PRO A 190 -1.68 23.62 11.93
N ALA A 191 -2.61 23.99 12.79
CA ALA A 191 -3.94 23.35 12.87
C ALA A 191 -4.71 23.36 11.54
N GLU A 192 -4.45 24.33 10.67
CA GLU A 192 -5.04 24.43 9.33
C GLU A 192 -4.56 23.32 8.37
N GLU A 193 -3.35 22.81 8.57
CA GLU A 193 -2.71 21.76 7.75
C GLU A 193 -2.84 20.36 8.38
N GLN A 194 -3.43 20.26 9.58
CA GLN A 194 -3.72 18.99 10.26
C GLN A 194 -4.94 18.30 9.66
N VAL A 195 -4.95 18.11 8.35
CA VAL A 195 -6.00 17.39 7.62
C VAL A 195 -5.37 16.19 6.95
N MET A 196 -5.85 14.99 7.30
CA MET A 196 -5.42 13.78 6.60
C MET A 196 -6.09 13.73 5.22
N PRO A 197 -5.36 13.47 4.14
CA PRO A 197 -5.97 13.28 2.83
C PRO A 197 -6.92 12.08 2.88
N SER A 198 -8.16 12.30 2.45
CA SER A 198 -9.12 11.25 2.13
C SER A 198 -9.66 11.52 0.74
N GLU A 199 -9.48 10.57 -0.17
CA GLU A 199 -10.28 10.57 -1.39
C GLU A 199 -11.62 9.94 -1.02
N THR A 200 -12.70 10.71 -1.12
CA THR A 200 -14.07 10.17 -1.02
C THR A 200 -14.21 9.15 -2.14
N ALA A 201 -14.50 7.89 -1.79
CA ALA A 201 -14.95 6.91 -2.77
C ALA A 201 -16.17 7.52 -3.46
N GLU A 202 -16.07 7.80 -4.75
CA GLU A 202 -17.26 8.03 -5.56
C GLU A 202 -18.01 6.70 -5.54
N ASP A 203 -19.21 6.70 -4.96
CA ASP A 203 -20.11 5.54 -4.98
C ASP A 203 -20.45 5.26 -6.45
N GLU A 204 -19.66 4.41 -7.11
CA GLU A 204 -20.10 3.81 -8.36
C GLU A 204 -21.32 2.96 -8.02
N ASP A 205 -22.48 3.31 -8.60
CA ASP A 205 -23.74 2.58 -8.45
C ASP A 205 -23.52 1.10 -8.83
N VAL A 206 -23.18 0.27 -7.84
CA VAL A 206 -23.01 -1.17 -8.02
C VAL A 206 -24.38 -1.71 -8.41
N ASN A 207 -24.50 -2.19 -9.65
CA ASN A 207 -25.70 -2.85 -10.12
C ASN A 207 -25.94 -4.09 -9.23
N ASP A 208 -27.11 -4.18 -8.59
CA ASP A 208 -27.45 -5.21 -7.59
C ASP A 208 -27.29 -6.66 -8.12
N ASP A 209 -27.18 -6.85 -9.42
CA ASP A 209 -27.02 -8.14 -10.09
C ASP A 209 -25.62 -8.78 -9.92
N ASP A 210 -24.59 -8.02 -9.53
CA ASP A 210 -23.21 -8.53 -9.35
C ASP A 210 -22.85 -8.85 -7.88
N MET A 211 -23.80 -8.72 -6.95
CA MET A 211 -23.58 -8.94 -5.52
C MET A 211 -23.49 -10.45 -5.19
N VAL A 212 -22.32 -11.05 -5.37
CA VAL A 212 -22.05 -12.42 -4.89
C VAL A 212 -21.93 -12.39 -3.37
N ARG A 213 -22.96 -12.90 -2.67
CA ARG A 213 -22.93 -13.09 -1.22
C ARG A 213 -21.86 -14.11 -0.84
N PHE A 214 -20.73 -13.64 -0.32
CA PHE A 214 -19.78 -14.50 0.37
C PHE A 214 -20.35 -14.93 1.71
N VAL A 215 -20.72 -16.21 1.82
CA VAL A 215 -21.04 -16.85 3.09
C VAL A 215 -19.73 -17.15 3.79
N ILE A 216 -19.37 -16.33 4.79
CA ILE A 216 -18.28 -16.65 5.70
C ILE A 216 -18.77 -17.79 6.60
N CYS A 217 -18.39 -19.02 6.27
CA CYS A 217 -18.64 -20.19 7.10
C CYS A 217 -17.68 -20.19 8.29
N VAL A 218 -18.06 -19.55 9.40
CA VAL A 218 -17.44 -19.82 10.70
C VAL A 218 -18.16 -21.01 11.33
N SER A 219 -17.43 -22.14 11.46
CA SER A 219 -17.81 -23.31 12.26
C SER A 219 -19.21 -23.89 12.02
N GLY A 220 -19.36 -24.67 10.94
CA GLY A 220 -20.33 -25.78 10.86
C GLY A 220 -21.84 -25.47 10.93
N SER A 221 -22.26 -24.21 10.97
CA SER A 221 -23.67 -23.83 10.86
C SER A 221 -23.85 -22.79 9.77
N CYS A 222 -24.35 -23.21 8.60
CA CYS A 222 -24.90 -22.31 7.61
C CYS A 222 -26.19 -21.71 8.17
N SER A 223 -26.15 -20.45 8.59
CA SER A 223 -27.37 -19.66 8.81
C SER A 223 -27.47 -18.60 7.72
N THR A 224 -28.39 -18.80 6.78
CA THR A 224 -28.85 -17.78 5.85
C THR A 224 -29.86 -16.90 6.56
N ASP A 225 -29.41 -16.00 7.44
CA ASP A 225 -30.31 -15.05 8.07
C ASP A 225 -29.72 -13.64 8.09
N MET A 226 -30.43 -12.77 7.37
CA MET A 226 -30.21 -11.33 7.21
C MET A 226 -30.57 -10.54 8.49
N SER A 227 -30.27 -11.10 9.67
CA SER A 227 -30.75 -10.60 10.97
C SER A 227 -29.65 -10.14 11.93
N ILE A 228 -28.36 -10.33 11.59
CA ILE A 228 -27.24 -9.89 12.46
C ILE A 228 -27.04 -8.36 12.42
N LEU A 229 -27.42 -7.69 11.33
CA LEU A 229 -27.31 -6.23 11.21
C LEU A 229 -28.39 -5.46 12.01
N ASN A 230 -29.52 -6.09 12.33
CA ASN A 230 -30.58 -5.45 13.13
C ASN A 230 -30.42 -5.62 14.64
N MET A 231 -29.43 -6.39 15.11
CA MET A 231 -29.23 -6.59 16.56
C MET A 231 -28.32 -5.52 17.18
N PHE A 232 -27.45 -4.86 16.40
CA PHE A 232 -26.56 -3.79 16.90
C PHE A 232 -27.16 -2.37 16.79
N ALA A 233 -28.28 -2.20 16.09
CA ALA A 233 -28.91 -0.89 15.90
C ALA A 233 -29.94 -0.51 16.99
N SER A 234 -30.29 -1.43 17.91
CA SER A 234 -31.33 -1.18 18.92
C SER A 234 -30.84 -0.78 20.33
N ASP A 235 -29.52 -0.83 20.60
CA ASP A 235 -28.97 -0.54 21.94
C ASP A 235 -28.33 0.86 22.08
N ALA A 236 -28.52 1.75 21.09
CA ALA A 236 -28.07 3.14 21.14
C ALA A 236 -29.21 4.16 21.35
N ALA A 237 -30.37 3.70 21.83
CA ALA A 237 -31.51 4.56 22.15
C ALA A 237 -32.23 4.10 23.42
N THR A 238 -31.58 4.24 24.59
CA THR A 238 -32.21 4.60 25.87
C THR A 238 -31.16 5.19 26.81
#